data_AF-A0A8I1U9L2-F1
#
_entry.id   AF-A0A8I1U9L2-F1
#
_cell.length_a   1.000
_cell.length_b   1.000
_cell.length_c   1.000
_cell.angle_alpha   90.00
_cell.angle_beta   90.00
_cell.angle_gamma   90.00
#
_symmetry.space_group_name_H-M   'P 1'
#
loop_
_entity.id
_entity.type
_entity.pdbx_description
1 polymer ?
#
loop_
_entity_poly.entity_id
_entity_poly.type
_entity_poly.pdbx_seq_one_letter_code
_entity_poly.pdbx_strand_id
1 'polypeptide(L)'
;MPHEPARPTAPARFDPSRTRVGLWLATCALSACATTPLPPSPAPAPPAARSAPQAAPAPVSTAAPQAAQQAHPPAAAPVAAAAAPAPLAPSLVQPAPASATEGEAAARLLRYADRVRGLSPAELSLEIAAIGDPGGAPERQLQLALALMHLNQPVETARALGLAQRVANSAAPDSAPLKPLARLLAQRLLEHRKIEETLDKQNAQLREQQRRIDQLNERLEAMRAIERSINNRPPAPAAPAPRAP
;
A
#
# COMPACT_ATOMS: atom_id res chain seq x y z
N MET A 1 74.97 30.58 -16.09
CA MET A 1 74.53 29.24 -15.66
C MET A 1 73.74 29.35 -14.36
N PRO A 2 72.42 29.58 -14.41
CA PRO A 2 71.57 29.48 -13.23
C PRO A 2 71.02 28.06 -13.08
N HIS A 3 71.18 27.48 -11.89
CA HIS A 3 70.59 26.21 -11.48
C HIS A 3 69.10 26.40 -11.16
N GLU A 4 68.25 25.61 -11.82
CA GLU A 4 66.82 25.50 -11.59
C GLU A 4 66.56 24.26 -10.69
N PRO A 5 66.04 24.40 -9.45
CA PRO A 5 65.68 23.24 -8.66
C PRO A 5 64.26 22.76 -8.98
N ALA A 6 64.18 21.45 -9.21
CA ALA A 6 63.02 20.67 -9.61
C ALA A 6 61.83 20.76 -8.63
N ARG A 7 60.62 20.88 -9.19
CA ARG A 7 59.34 20.75 -8.48
C ARG A 7 59.10 19.29 -8.04
N PRO A 8 58.65 19.04 -6.79
CA PRO A 8 58.19 17.72 -6.40
C PRO A 8 56.79 17.42 -6.97
N THR A 9 56.70 16.30 -7.69
CA THR A 9 55.45 15.68 -8.16
C THR A 9 54.65 15.13 -6.97
N ALA A 10 53.40 15.59 -6.84
CA ALA A 10 52.46 15.08 -5.85
C ALA A 10 52.02 13.63 -6.18
N PRO A 11 51.86 12.75 -5.19
CA PRO A 11 51.33 11.41 -5.41
C PRO A 11 49.82 11.44 -5.68
N ALA A 12 49.40 10.66 -6.68
CA ALA A 12 48.01 10.45 -7.06
C ALA A 12 47.18 9.93 -5.88
N ARG A 13 46.12 10.66 -5.54
CA ARG A 13 45.13 10.23 -4.54
C ARG A 13 44.32 9.07 -5.13
N PHE A 14 44.39 7.92 -4.48
CA PHE A 14 43.56 6.76 -4.74
C PHE A 14 42.12 7.09 -4.36
N ASP A 15 41.20 7.04 -5.32
CA ASP A 15 39.78 7.33 -5.13
C ASP A 15 39.02 6.01 -4.87
N PRO A 16 38.52 5.76 -3.64
CA PRO A 16 37.83 4.51 -3.30
C PRO A 16 36.38 4.44 -3.80
N SER A 17 35.91 5.42 -4.59
CA SER A 17 34.51 5.50 -5.04
C SER A 17 34.18 4.64 -6.27
N ARG A 18 35.18 3.98 -6.90
CA ARG A 18 35.00 3.24 -8.17
C ARG A 18 34.84 1.72 -8.08
N THR A 19 34.79 1.12 -6.88
CA THR A 19 34.70 -0.34 -6.70
C THR A 19 33.39 -0.85 -6.08
N ARG A 20 32.29 -0.10 -6.19
CA ARG A 20 30.94 -0.57 -5.78
C ARG A 20 29.90 -0.60 -6.91
N VAL A 21 30.34 -0.84 -8.14
CA VAL A 21 29.45 -1.17 -9.27
C VAL A 21 29.82 -2.56 -9.74
N GLY A 22 29.21 -3.58 -9.14
CA GLY A 22 29.47 -4.97 -9.54
C GLY A 22 29.15 -6.02 -8.51
N LEU A 23 27.94 -5.99 -7.91
CA LEU A 23 27.39 -7.18 -7.24
C LEU A 23 25.88 -7.11 -7.00
N TRP A 24 25.06 -6.90 -8.03
CA TRP A 24 23.60 -7.14 -7.96
C TRP A 24 23.03 -7.65 -9.29
N LEU A 25 23.72 -8.58 -9.94
CA LEU A 25 23.23 -9.32 -11.11
C LEU A 25 23.58 -10.81 -10.97
N ALA A 26 23.00 -11.48 -9.97
CA ALA A 26 23.01 -12.95 -9.92
C ALA A 26 22.01 -13.54 -8.90
N THR A 27 20.69 -13.35 -9.08
CA THR A 27 19.67 -14.29 -8.56
C THR A 27 18.36 -14.11 -9.33
N CYS A 28 18.37 -14.41 -10.64
CA CYS A 28 17.16 -14.65 -11.44
C CYS A 28 17.29 -16.01 -12.13
N ALA A 29 17.22 -17.09 -11.36
CA ALA A 29 16.83 -18.41 -11.84
C ALA A 29 16.64 -19.34 -10.63
N LEU A 30 15.56 -20.14 -10.68
CA LEU A 30 15.19 -21.22 -9.75
C LEU A 30 14.43 -20.77 -8.50
N SER A 31 13.10 -20.71 -8.60
CA SER A 31 12.30 -21.80 -8.04
C SER A 31 10.81 -21.50 -8.22
N ALA A 32 10.24 -22.08 -9.27
CA ALA A 32 8.84 -22.38 -9.35
C ALA A 32 8.58 -23.61 -8.47
N CYS A 33 8.17 -23.39 -7.24
CA CYS A 33 7.36 -24.36 -6.50
C CYS A 33 6.11 -23.62 -6.02
N ALA A 34 4.99 -23.93 -6.65
CA ALA A 34 3.67 -23.62 -6.16
C ALA A 34 3.53 -24.17 -4.74
N THR A 35 3.52 -23.31 -3.73
CA THR A 35 2.98 -23.66 -2.42
C THR A 35 1.55 -23.13 -2.39
N THR A 36 0.61 -24.04 -2.59
CA THR A 36 -0.79 -23.81 -2.26
C THR A 36 -0.88 -23.62 -0.74
N PRO A 37 -1.52 -22.55 -0.23
CA PRO A 37 -1.83 -22.48 1.18
C PRO A 37 -2.91 -23.51 1.49
N LEU A 38 -2.55 -24.51 2.30
CA LEU A 38 -3.46 -25.49 2.88
C LEU A 38 -4.52 -24.76 3.73
N PRO A 39 -5.82 -24.99 3.54
CA PRO A 39 -6.85 -24.41 4.40
C PRO A 39 -6.74 -25.01 5.82
N PRO A 40 -7.04 -24.24 6.88
CA PRO A 40 -7.14 -24.81 8.22
C PRO A 40 -8.28 -25.85 8.24
N SER A 41 -7.97 -27.05 8.73
CA SER A 41 -8.92 -28.13 8.93
C SER A 41 -10.01 -27.71 9.93
N PRO A 42 -11.30 -27.96 9.65
CA PRO A 42 -12.39 -27.59 10.55
C PRO A 42 -12.44 -28.53 11.76
N ALA A 43 -12.39 -27.97 12.97
CA ALA A 43 -12.77 -28.69 14.18
C ALA A 43 -14.30 -28.88 14.23
N PRO A 44 -14.81 -29.96 14.87
CA PRO A 44 -16.21 -30.35 14.82
C PRO A 44 -17.14 -29.39 15.58
N ALA A 45 -18.30 -29.09 14.98
CA ALA A 45 -19.36 -28.27 15.55
C ALA A 45 -20.16 -29.01 16.65
N PRO A 46 -20.63 -28.31 17.71
CA PRO A 46 -21.69 -28.81 18.58
C PRO A 46 -23.09 -28.64 17.93
N PRO A 47 -24.10 -29.43 18.35
CA PRO A 47 -25.33 -29.64 17.60
C PRO A 47 -26.32 -28.47 17.63
N ALA A 48 -27.07 -28.39 16.53
CA ALA A 48 -28.13 -27.44 16.23
C ALA A 48 -29.27 -27.40 17.28
N ALA A 49 -29.64 -26.19 17.71
CA ALA A 49 -30.91 -25.89 18.33
C ALA A 49 -31.83 -25.21 17.31
N ARG A 50 -33.04 -25.74 17.19
CA ARG A 50 -34.07 -25.46 16.19
C ARG A 50 -34.62 -24.03 16.29
N SER A 51 -34.78 -23.40 15.14
CA SER A 51 -35.55 -22.17 14.95
C SER A 51 -37.06 -22.45 15.05
N ALA A 52 -37.79 -21.61 15.78
CA ALA A 52 -39.24 -21.48 15.70
C ALA A 52 -39.59 -20.04 15.22
N PRO A 53 -40.67 -19.84 14.45
CA PRO A 53 -41.01 -18.57 13.83
C PRO A 53 -41.87 -17.71 14.76
N GLN A 54 -41.64 -16.40 14.79
CA GLN A 54 -42.54 -15.46 15.46
C GLN A 54 -43.12 -14.48 14.43
N ALA A 55 -44.44 -14.60 14.28
CA ALA A 55 -45.30 -13.77 13.45
C ALA A 55 -45.54 -12.40 14.10
N ALA A 56 -45.69 -11.37 13.27
CA ALA A 56 -46.29 -10.09 13.64
C ALA A 56 -47.30 -9.65 12.56
N PRO A 57 -48.41 -8.99 12.94
CA PRO A 57 -49.64 -8.95 12.14
C PRO A 57 -49.78 -7.71 11.23
N ALA A 58 -50.63 -7.87 10.22
CA ALA A 58 -51.03 -6.89 9.22
C ALA A 58 -51.83 -5.70 9.78
N PRO A 59 -51.86 -4.57 9.03
CA PRO A 59 -53.06 -3.75 8.96
C PRO A 59 -53.71 -3.77 7.58
N VAL A 60 -55.04 -3.83 7.68
CA VAL A 60 -56.10 -3.89 6.69
C VAL A 60 -56.15 -2.70 5.73
N SER A 61 -56.58 -3.01 4.50
CA SER A 61 -56.99 -2.09 3.45
C SER A 61 -58.45 -1.67 3.66
N THR A 62 -58.73 -0.36 3.57
CA THR A 62 -60.09 0.20 3.61
C THR A 62 -60.36 0.99 2.32
N ALA A 63 -61.60 0.85 1.85
CA ALA A 63 -62.15 1.15 0.54
C ALA A 63 -62.29 2.63 0.13
N ALA A 64 -62.17 2.88 -1.20
CA ALA A 64 -63.08 3.53 -2.19
C ALA A 64 -63.87 4.83 -1.83
N PRO A 65 -64.31 5.71 -2.80
CA PRO A 65 -65.13 5.39 -4.00
C PRO A 65 -64.64 6.05 -5.33
N GLN A 66 -64.69 5.37 -6.48
CA GLN A 66 -65.74 5.32 -7.53
C GLN A 66 -66.07 6.63 -8.27
N ALA A 67 -65.81 6.63 -9.60
CA ALA A 67 -66.72 6.97 -10.71
C ALA A 67 -65.88 7.04 -12.02
N ALA A 68 -66.21 6.48 -13.18
CA ALA A 68 -67.37 5.73 -13.64
C ALA A 68 -66.92 4.84 -14.82
N GLN A 69 -67.45 3.63 -14.89
CA GLN A 69 -67.28 2.67 -15.98
C GLN A 69 -68.59 2.62 -16.79
N GLN A 70 -68.52 2.85 -18.09
CA GLN A 70 -69.50 2.45 -19.11
C GLN A 70 -68.70 2.28 -20.42
N ALA A 71 -68.91 1.37 -21.35
CA ALA A 71 -69.54 0.05 -21.46
C ALA A 71 -69.02 -0.49 -22.83
N HIS A 72 -68.72 -1.79 -22.97
CA HIS A 72 -68.42 -2.44 -24.28
C HIS A 72 -69.73 -3.00 -24.89
N PRO A 73 -69.85 -3.50 -26.16
CA PRO A 73 -68.83 -3.99 -27.13
C PRO A 73 -69.18 -3.66 -28.64
N PRO A 74 -68.84 -4.47 -29.67
CA PRO A 74 -67.52 -4.96 -30.15
C PRO A 74 -67.22 -4.51 -31.60
N ALA A 75 -65.95 -4.38 -31.99
CA ALA A 75 -65.58 -4.47 -33.41
C ALA A 75 -64.10 -4.80 -33.62
N ALA A 76 -63.88 -5.94 -34.29
CA ALA A 76 -62.77 -6.28 -35.17
C ALA A 76 -61.33 -5.98 -34.72
N ALA A 77 -60.60 -7.05 -34.44
CA ALA A 77 -59.15 -7.09 -34.52
C ALA A 77 -58.66 -6.61 -35.91
N PRO A 78 -57.54 -5.87 -35.93
CA PRO A 78 -56.42 -6.37 -36.70
C PRO A 78 -55.21 -6.56 -35.79
N VAL A 79 -54.52 -7.67 -36.00
CA VAL A 79 -53.28 -8.06 -35.32
C VAL A 79 -52.23 -6.99 -35.63
N ALA A 80 -52.03 -6.05 -34.71
CA ALA A 80 -50.93 -5.10 -34.76
C ALA A 80 -49.65 -5.84 -34.37
N ALA A 81 -48.71 -5.86 -35.30
CA ALA A 81 -47.41 -6.50 -35.20
C ALA A 81 -46.75 -6.22 -33.84
N ALA A 82 -46.24 -7.29 -33.22
CA ALA A 82 -45.36 -7.22 -32.08
C ALA A 82 -44.18 -6.29 -32.41
N ALA A 83 -44.20 -5.07 -31.85
CA ALA A 83 -43.04 -4.21 -31.81
C ALA A 83 -42.00 -4.92 -30.93
N ALA A 84 -40.89 -5.30 -31.53
CA ALA A 84 -39.75 -5.86 -30.82
C ALA A 84 -39.33 -4.90 -29.68
N PRO A 85 -38.98 -5.42 -28.49
CA PRO A 85 -38.47 -4.59 -27.42
C PRO A 85 -37.15 -3.98 -27.90
N ALA A 86 -37.09 -2.65 -27.97
CA ALA A 86 -35.84 -1.94 -28.18
C ALA A 86 -34.86 -2.38 -27.07
N PRO A 87 -33.63 -2.80 -27.41
CA PRO A 87 -32.67 -3.18 -26.40
C PRO A 87 -32.36 -1.95 -25.54
N LEU A 88 -32.55 -2.08 -24.23
CA LEU A 88 -32.05 -1.15 -23.23
C LEU A 88 -30.52 -1.14 -23.35
N ALA A 89 -29.98 -0.28 -24.21
CA ALA A 89 -28.55 -0.05 -24.27
C ALA A 89 -28.12 0.47 -22.89
N PRO A 90 -27.12 -0.15 -22.23
CA PRO A 90 -26.56 0.41 -21.01
C PRO A 90 -26.00 1.78 -21.37
N SER A 91 -26.58 2.86 -20.82
CA SER A 91 -25.95 4.18 -20.88
C SER A 91 -24.64 4.09 -20.12
N LEU A 92 -23.56 3.83 -20.86
CA LEU A 92 -22.21 4.14 -20.42
C LEU A 92 -22.24 5.64 -20.13
N VAL A 93 -22.17 6.00 -18.85
CA VAL A 93 -22.03 7.40 -18.42
C VAL A 93 -20.82 7.94 -19.15
N GLN A 94 -21.05 8.71 -20.21
CA GLN A 94 -19.99 9.29 -20.99
C GLN A 94 -19.38 10.38 -20.11
N PRO A 95 -18.08 10.31 -19.77
CA PRO A 95 -17.46 11.33 -18.95
C PRO A 95 -17.64 12.68 -19.65
N ALA A 96 -18.15 13.66 -18.91
CA ALA A 96 -18.27 15.02 -19.43
C ALA A 96 -16.89 15.48 -19.93
N PRO A 97 -16.83 16.15 -21.10
CA PRO A 97 -15.55 16.62 -21.63
C PRO A 97 -14.92 17.58 -20.62
N ALA A 98 -13.71 17.27 -20.16
CA ALA A 98 -12.94 18.17 -19.32
C ALA A 98 -12.75 19.50 -20.06
N SER A 99 -12.82 20.61 -19.32
CA SER A 99 -12.56 21.92 -19.92
C SER A 99 -11.11 22.00 -20.42
N ALA A 100 -10.85 22.78 -21.48
CA ALA A 100 -9.51 22.90 -22.04
C ALA A 100 -8.47 23.39 -20.99
N THR A 101 -8.91 24.26 -20.07
CA THR A 101 -8.10 24.78 -18.97
C THR A 101 -7.80 23.73 -17.89
N GLU A 102 -8.78 22.87 -17.56
CA GLU A 102 -8.58 21.68 -16.71
C GLU A 102 -7.53 20.76 -17.29
N GLY A 103 -7.65 20.44 -18.59
CA GLY A 103 -6.71 19.56 -19.29
C GLY A 103 -5.28 20.08 -19.28
N GLU A 104 -5.09 21.39 -19.53
CA GLU A 104 -3.76 21.99 -19.55
C GLU A 104 -3.11 22.03 -18.15
N ALA A 105 -3.87 22.42 -17.12
CA ALA A 105 -3.39 22.47 -15.74
C ALA A 105 -3.00 21.08 -15.23
N ALA A 106 -3.83 20.06 -15.51
CA ALA A 106 -3.53 18.67 -15.20
C ALA A 106 -2.28 18.19 -15.95
N ALA A 107 -2.14 18.52 -17.25
CA ALA A 107 -0.98 18.13 -18.04
C ALA A 107 0.32 18.76 -17.53
N ARG A 108 0.32 20.02 -17.09
CA ARG A 108 1.50 20.66 -16.47
C ARG A 108 1.93 19.92 -15.20
N LEU A 109 0.97 19.57 -14.33
CA LEU A 109 1.26 18.89 -13.09
C LEU A 109 1.73 17.44 -13.31
N LEU A 110 1.17 16.73 -14.30
CA LEU A 110 1.63 15.39 -14.68
C LEU A 110 3.06 15.41 -15.23
N ARG A 111 3.39 16.36 -16.12
CA ARG A 111 4.79 16.54 -16.59
C ARG A 111 5.74 16.81 -15.44
N TYR A 112 5.31 17.61 -14.46
CA TYR A 112 6.09 17.83 -13.24
C TYR A 112 6.26 16.53 -12.43
N ALA A 113 5.20 15.75 -12.24
CA ALA A 113 5.27 14.46 -11.53
C ALA A 113 6.25 13.48 -12.19
N ASP A 114 6.27 13.44 -13.53
CA ASP A 114 7.20 12.60 -14.29
C ASP A 114 8.64 13.06 -14.12
N ARG A 115 8.89 14.39 -14.15
CA ARG A 115 10.23 14.96 -13.90
C ARG A 115 10.73 14.60 -12.50
N VAL A 116 9.92 14.81 -11.48
CA VAL A 116 10.31 14.62 -10.07
C VAL A 116 10.60 13.15 -9.77
N ARG A 117 9.94 12.21 -10.45
CA ARG A 117 10.21 10.77 -10.31
C ARG A 117 11.64 10.39 -10.73
N GLY A 118 12.25 11.15 -11.63
CA GLY A 118 13.62 10.91 -12.11
C GLY A 118 14.71 11.58 -11.27
N LEU A 119 14.36 12.41 -10.29
CA LEU A 119 15.33 13.13 -9.46
C LEU A 119 15.97 12.22 -8.42
N SER A 120 17.26 12.44 -8.17
CA SER A 120 17.95 11.86 -7.02
C SER A 120 17.43 12.46 -5.70
N PRO A 121 17.64 11.81 -4.54
CA PRO A 121 17.22 12.35 -3.25
C PRO A 121 17.80 13.73 -2.92
N ALA A 122 19.00 14.05 -3.41
CA ALA A 122 19.65 15.35 -3.23
C ALA A 122 19.04 16.43 -4.13
N GLU A 123 18.72 16.12 -5.38
CA GLU A 123 18.02 17.06 -6.27
C GLU A 123 16.58 17.30 -5.82
N LEU A 124 15.94 16.27 -5.27
CA LEU A 124 14.60 16.36 -4.72
C LEU A 124 14.54 17.30 -3.51
N SER A 125 15.54 17.26 -2.63
CA SER A 125 15.61 18.19 -1.50
C SER A 125 15.88 19.63 -1.95
N LEU A 126 16.68 19.83 -2.99
CA LEU A 126 16.87 21.14 -3.64
C LEU A 126 15.57 21.65 -4.28
N GLU A 127 14.81 20.79 -4.96
CA GLU A 127 13.51 21.15 -5.54
C GLU A 127 12.51 21.57 -4.46
N ILE A 128 12.45 20.83 -3.35
CA ILE A 128 11.60 21.17 -2.20
C ILE A 128 12.00 22.52 -1.62
N ALA A 129 13.31 22.77 -1.45
CA ALA A 129 13.82 24.05 -0.97
C ALA A 129 13.52 25.20 -1.96
N ALA A 130 13.59 24.94 -3.26
CA ALA A 130 13.29 25.90 -4.31
C ALA A 130 11.79 26.25 -4.38
N ILE A 131 10.90 25.31 -4.05
CA ILE A 131 9.46 25.56 -3.96
C ILE A 131 9.13 26.32 -2.68
N GLY A 132 9.77 25.99 -1.55
CA GLY A 132 9.57 26.67 -0.28
C GLY A 132 8.13 26.58 0.23
N ASP A 133 7.61 27.68 0.80
CA ASP A 133 6.20 27.77 1.19
C ASP A 133 5.34 28.11 -0.04
N PRO A 134 4.45 27.19 -0.48
CA PRO A 134 3.62 27.42 -1.67
C PRO A 134 2.50 28.44 -1.44
N GLY A 135 2.29 28.94 -0.22
CA GLY A 135 1.31 29.98 0.08
C GLY A 135 -0.11 29.56 -0.34
N GLY A 136 -0.83 30.43 -1.02
CA GLY A 136 -2.19 30.17 -1.54
C GLY A 136 -2.27 29.57 -2.95
N ALA A 137 -1.13 29.34 -3.62
CA ALA A 137 -1.11 28.90 -5.02
C ALA A 137 -1.36 27.37 -5.14
N PRO A 138 -2.51 26.92 -5.69
CA PRO A 138 -2.88 25.51 -5.68
C PRO A 138 -1.94 24.63 -6.51
N GLU A 139 -1.40 25.15 -7.61
CA GLU A 139 -0.43 24.44 -8.45
C GLU A 139 0.89 24.21 -7.70
N ARG A 140 1.43 25.23 -7.01
CA ARG A 140 2.63 25.10 -6.17
C ARG A 140 2.41 24.16 -4.98
N GLN A 141 1.23 24.20 -4.36
CA GLN A 141 0.87 23.28 -3.27
C GLN A 141 0.90 21.82 -3.72
N LEU A 142 0.36 21.52 -4.91
CA LEU A 142 0.41 20.16 -5.47
C LEU A 142 1.81 19.75 -5.94
N GLN A 143 2.60 20.68 -6.50
CA GLN A 143 4.00 20.41 -6.85
C GLN A 143 4.84 20.04 -5.62
N LEU A 144 4.66 20.78 -4.51
CA LEU A 144 5.31 20.43 -3.25
C LEU A 144 4.82 19.08 -2.73
N ALA A 145 3.51 18.81 -2.74
CA ALA A 145 2.96 17.53 -2.30
C ALA A 145 3.54 16.34 -3.08
N LEU A 146 3.69 16.49 -4.40
CA LEU A 146 4.32 15.48 -5.27
C LEU A 146 5.79 15.27 -4.91
N ALA A 147 6.56 16.34 -4.70
CA ALA A 147 7.97 16.22 -4.30
C ALA A 147 8.14 15.53 -2.93
N LEU A 148 7.34 15.94 -1.95
CA LEU A 148 7.38 15.36 -0.59
C LEU A 148 7.04 13.86 -0.57
N MET A 149 6.09 13.43 -1.40
CA MET A 149 5.71 12.02 -1.51
C MET A 149 6.89 11.12 -1.94
N HIS A 150 7.87 11.64 -2.68
CA HIS A 150 9.01 10.85 -3.15
C HIS A 150 10.09 10.62 -2.07
N LEU A 151 10.06 11.34 -0.94
CA LEU A 151 10.99 11.11 0.17
C LEU A 151 10.65 9.86 0.98
N ASN A 152 9.41 9.35 0.89
CA ASN A 152 8.88 8.22 1.66
C ASN A 152 9.18 8.37 3.17
N GLN A 153 9.00 9.59 3.70
CA GLN A 153 9.11 9.88 5.13
C GLN A 153 7.69 10.09 5.69
N PRO A 154 7.28 9.42 6.77
CA PRO A 154 5.88 9.46 7.23
C PRO A 154 5.41 10.86 7.59
N VAL A 155 6.29 11.70 8.13
CA VAL A 155 6.03 13.11 8.43
C VAL A 155 5.77 13.92 7.15
N GLU A 156 6.56 13.69 6.11
CA GLU A 156 6.42 14.37 4.82
C GLU A 156 5.21 13.88 4.03
N THR A 157 4.90 12.57 4.10
CA THR A 157 3.68 11.99 3.52
C THR A 157 2.42 12.61 4.17
N ALA A 158 2.43 12.83 5.49
CA ALA A 158 1.34 13.52 6.17
C ALA A 158 1.20 15.00 5.75
N ARG A 159 2.34 15.71 5.60
CA ARG A 159 2.36 17.09 5.12
C ARG A 159 1.84 17.18 3.67
N ALA A 160 2.29 16.31 2.79
CA ALA A 160 1.84 16.22 1.40
C ALA A 160 0.32 15.99 1.30
N LEU A 161 -0.21 15.11 2.16
CA LEU A 161 -1.64 14.84 2.24
C LEU A 161 -2.43 16.08 2.66
N GLY A 162 -1.94 16.83 3.65
CA GLY A 162 -2.57 18.08 4.07
C GLY A 162 -2.61 19.13 2.96
N LEU A 163 -1.54 19.25 2.16
CA LEU A 163 -1.50 20.16 1.00
C LEU A 163 -2.49 19.74 -0.08
N ALA A 164 -2.57 18.45 -0.40
CA ALA A 164 -3.49 17.91 -1.39
C ALA A 164 -4.96 18.13 -0.98
N GLN A 165 -5.29 17.88 0.29
CA GLN A 165 -6.63 18.10 0.84
C GLN A 165 -7.00 19.59 0.85
N ARG A 166 -6.04 20.48 1.13
CA ARG A 166 -6.25 21.94 1.07
C ARG A 166 -6.67 22.37 -0.33
N VAL A 167 -5.99 21.89 -1.38
CA VAL A 167 -6.36 22.20 -2.77
C VAL A 167 -7.71 21.58 -3.14
N ALA A 168 -7.96 20.34 -2.76
CA ALA A 168 -9.22 19.64 -3.04
C ALA A 168 -10.45 20.34 -2.43
N ASN A 169 -10.27 21.00 -1.27
CA ASN A 169 -11.33 21.69 -0.52
C ASN A 169 -11.34 23.21 -0.72
N SER A 170 -10.39 23.76 -1.50
CA SER A 170 -10.30 25.21 -1.71
C SER A 170 -11.49 25.76 -2.49
N ALA A 171 -11.95 26.95 -2.14
CA ALA A 171 -13.00 27.68 -2.87
C ALA A 171 -12.43 28.61 -3.96
N ALA A 172 -11.11 28.72 -4.09
CA ALA A 172 -10.47 29.60 -5.07
C ALA A 172 -10.77 29.15 -6.52
N PRO A 173 -11.01 30.07 -7.47
CA PRO A 173 -11.29 29.72 -8.87
C PRO A 173 -10.12 28.96 -9.51
N ASP A 174 -8.88 29.33 -9.18
CA ASP A 174 -7.66 28.67 -9.68
C ASP A 174 -7.53 27.21 -9.23
N SER A 175 -8.23 26.82 -8.15
CA SER A 175 -8.23 25.44 -7.66
C SER A 175 -9.23 24.55 -8.40
N ALA A 176 -10.27 25.12 -9.00
CA ALA A 176 -11.33 24.38 -9.70
C ALA A 176 -10.78 23.33 -10.69
N PRO A 177 -9.83 23.67 -11.58
CA PRO A 177 -9.31 22.70 -12.54
C PRO A 177 -8.46 21.58 -11.91
N LEU A 178 -7.88 21.82 -10.72
CA LEU A 178 -6.95 20.90 -10.07
C LEU A 178 -7.62 20.00 -9.02
N LYS A 179 -8.85 20.32 -8.60
CA LYS A 179 -9.63 19.54 -7.62
C LYS A 179 -9.72 18.03 -7.90
N PRO A 180 -10.06 17.55 -9.11
CA PRO A 180 -10.16 16.12 -9.34
C PRO A 180 -8.82 15.41 -9.13
N LEU A 181 -7.72 16.02 -9.58
CA LEU A 181 -6.38 15.48 -9.40
C LEU A 181 -5.96 15.52 -7.92
N ALA A 182 -6.24 16.62 -7.21
CA ALA A 182 -5.96 16.75 -5.79
C ALA A 182 -6.68 15.68 -4.94
N ARG A 183 -7.94 15.35 -5.27
CA ARG A 183 -8.70 14.28 -4.61
C ARG A 183 -8.10 12.90 -4.85
N LEU A 184 -7.71 12.59 -6.10
CA LEU A 184 -7.02 11.35 -6.43
C LEU A 184 -5.69 11.24 -5.67
N LEU A 185 -4.91 12.31 -5.65
CA LEU A 185 -3.63 12.35 -4.96
C LEU A 185 -3.80 12.15 -3.44
N ALA A 186 -4.80 12.78 -2.83
CA ALA A 186 -5.12 12.58 -1.42
C ALA A 186 -5.51 11.13 -1.10
N GLN A 187 -6.31 10.48 -1.95
CA GLN A 187 -6.66 9.06 -1.80
C GLN A 187 -5.41 8.17 -1.89
N ARG A 188 -4.55 8.40 -2.88
CA ARG A 188 -3.29 7.67 -3.03
C ARG A 188 -2.37 7.82 -1.82
N LEU A 189 -2.26 9.02 -1.25
CA LEU A 189 -1.43 9.25 -0.06
C LEU A 189 -2.00 8.55 1.19
N LEU A 190 -3.32 8.46 1.31
CA LEU A 190 -3.96 7.67 2.37
C LEU A 190 -3.66 6.18 2.23
N GLU A 191 -3.70 5.65 1.00
CA GLU A 191 -3.33 4.26 0.72
C GLU A 191 -1.85 4.00 1.01
N HIS A 192 -0.97 4.93 0.62
CA HIS A 192 0.46 4.87 0.92
C HIS A 192 0.69 4.68 2.43
N ARG A 193 0.07 5.52 3.25
CA ARG A 193 0.20 5.43 4.71
C ARG A 193 -0.28 4.09 5.28
N LYS A 194 -1.41 3.57 4.77
CA LYS A 194 -1.89 2.24 5.18
C LYS A 194 -0.88 1.14 4.84
N ILE A 195 -0.24 1.22 3.68
CA ILE A 195 0.79 0.25 3.27
C ILE A 195 2.00 0.34 4.19
N GLU A 196 2.51 1.55 4.46
CA GLU A 196 3.61 1.77 5.42
C GLU A 196 3.28 1.19 6.80
N GLU A 197 2.08 1.45 7.33
CA GLU A 197 1.63 0.91 8.61
C GLU A 197 1.57 -0.62 8.63
N THR A 198 1.18 -1.26 7.51
CA THR A 198 1.20 -2.73 7.42
C THR A 198 2.60 -3.30 7.35
N LEU A 199 3.53 -2.63 6.64
CA LEU A 199 4.94 -3.02 6.59
C LEU A 199 5.59 -2.92 7.96
N ASP A 200 5.31 -1.86 8.72
CA ASP A 200 5.83 -1.70 10.07
C ASP A 200 5.35 -2.81 11.02
N LYS A 201 4.07 -3.17 10.95
CA LYS A 201 3.50 -4.29 11.73
C LYS A 201 4.16 -5.62 11.37
N GLN A 202 4.36 -5.90 10.08
CA GLN A 202 5.04 -7.12 9.62
C GLN A 202 6.49 -7.16 10.09
N ASN A 203 7.22 -6.05 9.99
CA ASN A 203 8.59 -5.95 10.49
C ASN A 203 8.68 -6.17 12.00
N ALA A 204 7.72 -5.67 12.78
CA ALA A 204 7.66 -5.92 14.22
C ALA A 204 7.41 -7.42 14.51
N GLN A 205 6.49 -8.05 13.78
CA GLN A 205 6.24 -9.50 13.91
C GLN A 205 7.47 -10.33 13.57
N LEU A 206 8.19 -10.01 12.49
CA LEU A 206 9.40 -10.73 12.09
C LEU A 206 10.49 -10.66 13.17
N ARG A 207 10.70 -9.48 13.77
CA ARG A 207 11.66 -9.32 14.88
C ARG A 207 11.27 -10.14 16.10
N GLU A 208 9.98 -10.21 16.41
CA GLU A 208 9.49 -11.00 17.54
C GLU A 208 9.61 -12.52 17.28
N GLN A 209 9.31 -12.98 16.06
CA GLN A 209 9.54 -14.39 15.71
C GLN A 209 11.02 -14.75 15.76
N GLN A 210 11.91 -13.86 15.31
CA GLN A 210 13.35 -14.07 15.40
C GLN A 210 13.79 -14.24 16.86
N ARG A 211 13.34 -13.36 17.77
CA ARG A 211 13.62 -13.50 19.21
C ARG A 211 13.15 -14.82 19.78
N ARG A 212 11.96 -15.29 19.36
CA ARG A 212 11.43 -16.58 19.78
C ARG A 212 12.28 -17.75 19.26
N ILE A 213 12.76 -17.66 18.02
CA ILE A 213 13.69 -18.65 17.45
C ILE A 213 14.99 -18.67 18.26
N ASP A 214 15.54 -17.50 18.59
CA ASP A 214 16.78 -17.41 19.37
C ASP A 214 16.60 -18.01 20.78
N GLN A 215 15.47 -17.76 21.45
CA GLN A 215 15.13 -18.39 22.72
C GLN A 215 14.98 -19.91 22.62
N LEU A 216 14.40 -20.42 21.54
CA LEU A 216 14.29 -21.86 21.31
C LEU A 216 15.66 -22.49 21.04
N ASN A 217 16.52 -21.80 20.29
CA ASN A 217 17.89 -22.24 20.06
C ASN A 217 18.70 -22.29 21.35
N GLU A 218 18.61 -21.25 22.20
CA GLU A 218 19.25 -21.24 23.51
C GLU A 218 18.82 -22.44 24.37
N ARG A 219 17.52 -22.78 24.36
CA ARG A 219 17.01 -23.98 25.05
C ARG A 219 17.55 -25.27 24.46
N LEU A 220 17.60 -25.39 23.14
CA LEU A 220 18.18 -26.57 22.48
C LEU A 220 19.67 -26.71 22.79
N GLU A 221 20.41 -25.61 22.81
CA GLU A 221 21.83 -25.58 23.19
C GLU A 221 22.03 -25.97 24.67
N ALA A 222 21.18 -25.47 25.57
CA ALA A 222 21.17 -25.87 26.97
C ALA A 222 20.89 -27.38 27.13
N MET A 223 19.91 -27.91 26.39
CA MET A 223 19.64 -29.36 26.37
C MET A 223 20.85 -30.16 25.86
N ARG A 224 21.46 -29.74 24.74
CA ARG A 224 22.68 -30.37 24.20
C ARG A 224 23.87 -30.27 25.15
N ALA A 225 23.95 -29.23 25.98
CA ALA A 225 24.99 -29.11 27.01
C ALA A 225 24.77 -30.11 28.16
N ILE A 226 23.52 -30.37 28.53
CA ILE A 226 23.16 -31.41 29.51
C ILE A 226 23.49 -32.80 28.94
N GLU A 227 23.14 -33.07 27.69
CA GLU A 227 23.47 -34.35 27.04
C GLU A 227 24.98 -34.60 27.02
N ARG A 228 25.77 -33.57 26.68
CA ARG A 228 27.23 -33.66 26.73
C ARG A 228 27.76 -33.86 28.14
N SER A 229 27.24 -33.18 29.16
CA SER A 229 27.74 -33.34 30.53
C SER A 229 27.39 -34.70 31.15
N ILE A 230 26.27 -35.31 30.75
CA ILE A 230 25.91 -36.68 31.13
C ILE A 230 26.86 -37.69 30.47
N ASN A 231 27.11 -37.56 29.16
CA ASN A 231 27.97 -38.50 28.43
C ASN A 231 29.46 -38.37 28.78
N ASN A 232 29.92 -37.16 29.10
CA ASN A 232 31.33 -36.90 29.43
C ASN A 232 31.64 -36.93 30.93
N ARG A 233 30.74 -37.48 31.77
CA ARG A 233 31.02 -37.64 33.20
C ARG A 233 32.19 -38.63 33.37
N PRO A 234 33.38 -38.18 33.82
CA PRO A 234 34.51 -39.10 34.01
C PRO A 234 34.13 -40.14 35.07
N PRO A 235 34.62 -41.40 34.94
CA PRO A 235 34.37 -42.42 35.95
C PRO A 235 34.84 -41.89 37.31
N ALA A 236 34.00 -42.04 38.33
CA ALA A 236 34.34 -41.63 39.69
C ALA A 236 35.69 -42.24 40.08
N PRO A 237 36.61 -41.48 40.72
CA PRO A 237 37.88 -42.04 41.16
C PRO A 237 37.60 -43.24 42.06
N ALA A 238 38.18 -44.39 41.71
CA ALA A 238 38.06 -45.60 42.48
C ALA A 238 38.46 -45.31 43.94
N ALA A 239 37.57 -45.61 44.88
CA ALA A 239 37.84 -45.46 46.29
C ALA A 239 39.09 -46.29 46.65
N PRO A 240 40.04 -45.75 47.45
CA PRO A 240 41.23 -46.49 47.84
C PRO A 240 40.82 -47.76 48.60
N ALA A 241 41.31 -48.91 48.14
CA ALA A 241 41.03 -50.20 48.75
C ALA A 241 41.44 -50.20 50.23
N PRO A 242 40.62 -50.75 51.15
CA PRO A 242 40.99 -50.83 52.55
C PRO A 242 42.19 -51.76 52.70
N ARG A 243 43.27 -51.22 53.28
CA ARG A 243 44.47 -51.97 53.66
C ARG A 243 44.09 -52.89 54.82
N ALA A 244 44.06 -54.20 54.58
CA ALA A 244 43.85 -55.20 55.62
C ALA A 244 45.12 -55.34 56.50
N PRO A 245 44.98 -55.65 57.81
CA PRO A 245 46.07 -55.70 58.79
C PRO A 245 47.00 -56.91 58.61
#